data_AF-A0A2H1WH33-F1
#
_entry.id   AF-A0A2H1WH33-F1
#
_cell.length_a   1.000
_cell.length_b   1.000
_cell.length_c   1.000
_cell.angle_alpha   90.00
_cell.angle_beta   90.00
_cell.angle_gamma   90.00
#
_symmetry.space_group_name_H-M   'P 1'
#
loop_
_entity.id
_entity.type
_entity.pdbx_description
1 polymer ?
#
loop_
_entity_poly.entity_id
_entity_poly.type
_entity_poly.pdbx_seq_one_letter_code
_entity_poly.pdbx_strand_id
1 'polypeptide(L)'
;LDTREGVTSHWADATLGVRATFRSDTRPAVLVLTKLRPEDSGQYRCRVDFIKSPTKNTRLNLTVLIPPERLIVLNHEGNEIRGGVLGPYDEGTEVNLTCIAVGGRPTARVSWWKAHALLANSEARATVSFRLQRSDFGTDVTCQAVTDPLIAPVSENISIDVNCKYLHRF
;
A
#
# COMPACT_ATOMS: atom_id res chain seq x y z
N LEU A 1 -16.43 -8.64 29.44
CA LEU A 1 -16.37 -8.99 30.87
C LEU A 1 -17.63 -9.76 31.23
N ASP A 2 -17.52 -11.03 31.58
CA ASP A 2 -18.24 -11.42 32.78
C ASP A 2 -17.35 -10.94 33.93
N THR A 3 -17.74 -9.84 34.58
CA THR A 3 -16.98 -9.25 35.69
C THR A 3 -17.17 -10.04 36.98
N ARG A 4 -17.96 -11.12 36.96
CA ARG A 4 -18.37 -11.81 38.18
C ARG A 4 -17.27 -12.65 38.83
N GLU A 5 -16.20 -13.02 38.12
CA GLU A 5 -15.17 -13.93 38.68
C GLU A 5 -13.71 -13.58 38.33
N GLY A 6 -13.31 -12.31 38.25
CA GLY A 6 -11.88 -11.96 38.23
C GLY A 6 -11.05 -12.51 37.04
N VAL A 7 -11.67 -13.09 36.02
CA VAL A 7 -11.00 -13.62 34.83
C VAL A 7 -10.79 -12.50 33.81
N THR A 8 -9.52 -12.18 33.53
CA THR A 8 -9.09 -11.04 32.70
C THR A 8 -9.10 -11.29 31.18
N SER A 9 -9.66 -12.38 30.68
CA SER A 9 -9.70 -12.65 29.24
C SER A 9 -10.92 -13.47 28.82
N HIS A 10 -11.97 -12.79 28.37
CA HIS A 10 -13.10 -13.41 27.68
C HIS A 10 -13.21 -12.85 26.25
N TRP A 11 -12.20 -13.10 25.44
CA TRP A 11 -12.35 -13.11 23.99
C TRP A 11 -12.24 -14.56 23.54
N ALA A 12 -13.11 -14.96 22.61
CA ALA A 12 -13.35 -16.38 22.34
C ALA A 12 -12.23 -17.09 21.59
N ASP A 13 -11.28 -16.35 21.01
CA ASP A 13 -10.50 -16.89 19.90
C ASP A 13 -9.15 -17.54 20.29
N ALA A 14 -8.47 -17.32 21.42
CA ALA A 14 -7.10 -17.87 21.68
C ALA A 14 -5.99 -17.61 20.61
N THR A 15 -6.27 -17.45 19.32
CA THR A 15 -5.32 -17.21 18.21
C THR A 15 -4.70 -15.82 18.23
N LEU A 16 -5.41 -14.81 18.75
CA LEU A 16 -4.88 -13.48 18.97
C LEU A 16 -3.81 -13.47 20.08
N GLY A 17 -3.78 -14.50 20.95
CA GLY A 17 -2.86 -14.66 22.06
C GLY A 17 -2.60 -13.37 22.84
N VAL A 18 -1.31 -13.09 23.03
CA VAL A 18 -0.79 -11.91 23.75
C VAL A 18 -0.98 -10.59 23.01
N ARG A 19 -1.46 -10.62 21.76
CA ARG A 19 -1.65 -9.41 20.93
C ARG A 19 -2.96 -8.69 21.21
N ALA A 20 -3.89 -9.36 21.87
CA ALA A 20 -5.18 -8.81 22.27
C ALA A 20 -5.17 -8.44 23.76
N THR A 21 -5.59 -7.22 24.07
CA THR A 21 -5.77 -6.76 25.45
C THR A 21 -7.11 -6.07 25.59
N PHE A 22 -7.93 -6.54 26.52
CA PHE A 22 -9.21 -5.91 26.82
C PHE A 22 -9.07 -4.94 27.99
N ARG A 23 -9.44 -3.68 27.77
CA ARG A 23 -9.35 -2.59 28.74
C ARG A 23 -10.73 -2.24 29.28
N SER A 24 -11.01 -2.69 30.50
CA SER A 24 -12.23 -2.38 31.26
C SER A 24 -12.24 -0.99 31.87
N ASP A 25 -11.05 -0.45 32.11
CA ASP A 25 -10.77 0.78 32.84
C ASP A 25 -11.19 2.02 32.05
N THR A 26 -11.35 1.89 30.74
CA THR A 26 -11.78 2.98 29.85
C THR A 26 -13.31 3.04 29.73
N ARG A 27 -13.84 4.24 29.44
CA ARG A 27 -15.25 4.45 29.09
C ARG A 27 -15.33 5.04 27.68
N PRO A 28 -15.77 4.27 26.65
CA PRO A 28 -16.20 2.87 26.70
C PRO A 28 -15.04 1.89 26.92
N ALA A 29 -15.34 0.65 27.33
CA ALA A 29 -14.36 -0.42 27.38
C ALA A 29 -13.90 -0.79 25.96
N VAL A 30 -12.60 -1.05 25.78
CA VAL A 30 -12.01 -1.25 24.45
C VAL A 30 -11.22 -2.55 24.33
N LEU A 31 -11.23 -3.14 23.14
CA LEU A 31 -10.31 -4.21 22.76
C LEU A 31 -9.16 -3.58 21.96
N VAL A 32 -7.94 -3.76 22.44
CA VAL A 32 -6.71 -3.31 21.76
C VAL A 32 -6.06 -4.52 21.11
N LEU A 33 -5.85 -4.44 19.80
CA LEU A 33 -5.10 -5.43 19.02
C LEU A 33 -3.76 -4.80 18.59
N THR A 34 -2.67 -5.50 18.83
CA THR A 34 -1.32 -5.08 18.45
C THR A 34 -0.72 -6.05 17.45
N LYS A 35 0.24 -5.61 16.62
CA LYS A 35 0.91 -6.47 15.63
C LYS A 35 -0.11 -7.26 14.80
N LEU A 36 -1.00 -6.54 14.12
CA LEU A 36 -2.06 -7.12 13.30
C LEU A 36 -1.46 -8.04 12.23
N ARG A 37 -2.20 -9.10 11.93
CA ARG A 37 -1.90 -10.08 10.88
C ARG A 37 -3.06 -10.15 9.89
N PRO A 38 -2.83 -10.58 8.65
CA PRO A 38 -3.89 -10.74 7.65
C PRO A 38 -5.09 -11.56 8.16
N GLU A 39 -4.80 -12.62 8.93
CA GLU A 39 -5.78 -13.56 9.46
C GLU A 39 -6.67 -12.96 10.56
N ASP A 40 -6.27 -11.82 11.15
CA ASP A 40 -7.08 -11.11 12.13
C ASP A 40 -8.29 -10.41 11.46
N SER A 41 -8.32 -10.32 10.12
CA SER A 41 -9.46 -9.75 9.38
C SER A 41 -10.70 -10.62 9.58
N GLY A 42 -11.83 -9.98 9.92
CA GLY A 42 -13.07 -10.72 10.13
C GLY A 42 -14.11 -9.92 10.90
N GLN A 43 -15.20 -10.61 11.25
CA GLN A 43 -16.27 -10.01 12.06
C GLN A 43 -15.98 -10.20 13.55
N TYR A 44 -15.86 -9.10 14.26
CA TYR A 44 -15.71 -9.05 15.71
C TYR A 44 -17.07 -8.79 16.35
N ARG A 45 -17.35 -9.44 17.47
CA ARG A 45 -18.60 -9.26 18.23
C ARG A 45 -18.31 -8.71 19.62
N CYS A 46 -18.82 -7.53 19.90
CA CYS A 46 -18.93 -7.01 21.26
C CYS A 46 -20.25 -7.49 21.87
N ARG A 47 -20.16 -8.21 22.98
CA ARG A 47 -21.32 -8.72 23.74
C ARG A 47 -21.30 -8.11 25.14
N VAL A 48 -22.44 -7.55 25.56
CA VAL A 48 -22.64 -7.00 26.89
C VAL A 48 -23.90 -7.61 27.49
N ASP A 49 -23.73 -8.36 28.57
CA ASP A 49 -24.82 -8.98 29.31
C ASP A 49 -25.25 -8.07 30.48
N PHE A 50 -26.56 -7.94 30.69
CA PHE A 50 -27.13 -7.15 31.77
C PHE A 50 -27.97 -8.03 32.69
N ILE A 51 -28.01 -7.72 33.98
CA ILE A 51 -28.76 -8.52 34.96
C ILE A 51 -30.28 -8.42 34.74
N LYS A 52 -30.78 -7.21 34.43
CA LYS A 52 -32.22 -6.93 34.31
C LYS A 52 -32.61 -6.43 32.91
N SER A 53 -31.77 -6.65 31.91
CA SER A 53 -32.02 -6.18 30.54
C SER A 53 -31.46 -7.16 29.51
N PRO A 54 -31.97 -7.15 28.28
CA PRO A 54 -31.45 -8.02 27.23
C PRO A 54 -29.97 -7.75 26.94
N THR A 55 -29.24 -8.83 26.63
CA THR A 55 -27.86 -8.75 26.14
C THR A 55 -27.78 -7.88 24.89
N LYS A 56 -26.87 -6.91 24.89
CA LYS A 56 -26.57 -6.11 23.69
C LYS A 56 -25.42 -6.75 22.92
N ASN A 57 -25.60 -6.87 21.61
CA ASN A 57 -24.59 -7.38 20.70
C ASN A 57 -24.33 -6.34 19.61
N THR A 58 -23.06 -6.02 19.40
CA THR A 58 -22.59 -5.17 18.29
C THR A 58 -21.60 -5.98 17.47
N ARG A 59 -21.75 -5.94 16.15
CA ARG A 59 -20.83 -6.59 15.20
C ARG A 59 -20.04 -5.52 14.46
N LEU A 60 -18.75 -5.78 14.26
CA LEU A 60 -17.79 -4.88 13.65
C LEU A 60 -16.99 -5.70 12.63
N ASN A 61 -16.67 -5.13 11.47
CA ASN A 61 -15.79 -5.78 10.52
C ASN A 61 -14.40 -5.15 10.62
N LEU A 62 -13.40 -5.94 10.98
CA LEU A 62 -12.00 -5.56 10.92
C LEU A 62 -11.46 -5.95 9.54
N THR A 63 -10.94 -4.99 8.79
CA THR A 63 -10.20 -5.21 7.55
C THR A 63 -8.75 -4.85 7.77
N VAL A 64 -7.86 -5.82 7.66
CA VAL A 64 -6.42 -5.58 7.72
C VAL A 64 -5.93 -5.24 6.31
N LEU A 65 -5.30 -4.08 6.19
CA LEU A 65 -4.74 -3.59 4.93
C LEU A 65 -3.31 -4.09 4.78
N ILE A 66 -2.99 -4.59 3.60
CA ILE A 66 -1.68 -5.12 3.24
C ILE A 66 -1.17 -4.29 2.06
N PRO A 67 -0.06 -3.55 2.21
CA PRO A 67 0.55 -2.85 1.09
C PRO A 67 1.08 -3.87 0.05
N PRO A 68 1.30 -3.46 -1.20
CA PRO A 68 1.98 -4.30 -2.19
C PRO A 68 3.34 -4.74 -1.67
N GLU A 69 3.77 -5.95 -2.04
CA GLU A 69 5.07 -6.49 -1.65
C GLU A 69 6.20 -5.76 -2.37
N ARG A 70 6.01 -5.48 -3.66
CA ARG A 70 6.93 -4.76 -4.53
C ARG A 70 6.23 -4.21 -5.75
N LEU A 71 6.92 -3.34 -6.49
CA LEU A 71 6.51 -2.90 -7.81
C LEU A 71 7.40 -3.54 -8.87
N ILE A 72 6.80 -3.87 -10.02
CA ILE A 72 7.52 -4.32 -11.20
C ILE A 72 7.30 -3.27 -12.28
N VAL A 73 8.40 -2.74 -12.82
CA VAL A 73 8.38 -1.74 -13.88
C VAL A 73 8.86 -2.38 -15.17
N LEU A 74 8.01 -2.35 -16.19
CA LEU A 74 8.24 -2.95 -17.49
C LEU A 74 8.42 -1.87 -18.55
N ASN A 75 9.33 -2.10 -19.48
CA ASN A 75 9.49 -1.30 -20.69
C ASN A 75 8.42 -1.66 -21.75
N HIS A 76 8.52 -1.03 -22.93
CA HIS A 76 7.60 -1.28 -24.05
C HIS A 76 7.61 -2.72 -24.60
N GLU A 77 8.70 -3.47 -24.38
CA GLU A 77 8.85 -4.88 -24.79
C GLU A 77 8.29 -5.85 -23.73
N GLY A 78 7.88 -5.34 -22.57
CA GLY A 78 7.47 -6.15 -21.42
C GLY A 78 8.63 -6.67 -20.58
N ASN A 79 9.86 -6.18 -20.82
CA ASN A 79 11.04 -6.51 -20.03
C ASN A 79 11.09 -5.65 -18.76
N GLU A 80 11.42 -6.28 -17.63
CA GLU A 80 11.60 -5.59 -16.36
C GLU A 80 12.84 -4.69 -16.40
N ILE A 81 12.67 -3.43 -16.00
CA ILE A 81 13.77 -2.47 -15.89
C ILE A 81 14.54 -2.76 -14.61
N ARG A 82 15.65 -3.48 -14.75
CA ARG A 82 16.55 -3.82 -13.65
C ARG A 82 17.63 -2.76 -13.51
N GLY A 83 17.83 -2.24 -12.30
CA GLY A 83 18.86 -1.23 -12.00
C GLY A 83 18.35 0.22 -12.00
N GLY A 84 17.05 0.45 -12.17
CA GLY A 84 16.44 1.77 -11.96
C GLY A 84 16.85 2.82 -12.98
N VAL A 85 17.37 2.43 -14.15
CA VAL A 85 17.75 3.36 -15.22
C VAL A 85 16.95 3.05 -16.48
N LEU A 86 16.30 4.07 -17.04
CA LEU A 86 15.56 4.03 -18.29
C LEU A 86 16.41 4.63 -19.41
N GLY A 87 17.07 3.76 -20.18
CA GLY A 87 17.88 4.17 -21.31
C GLY A 87 19.18 3.36 -21.43
N PRO A 88 20.13 3.84 -22.25
CA PRO A 88 20.13 5.16 -22.91
C PRO A 88 19.15 5.27 -24.09
N TYR A 89 18.43 6.39 -24.20
CA TYR A 89 17.54 6.70 -25.33
C TYR A 89 17.88 8.01 -26.03
N ASP A 90 17.63 8.11 -27.33
CA ASP A 90 17.82 9.38 -28.05
C ASP A 90 16.74 10.41 -27.67
N GLU A 91 17.10 11.70 -27.69
CA GLU A 91 16.16 12.81 -27.53
C GLU A 91 15.00 12.69 -28.53
N GLY A 92 13.76 12.86 -28.04
CA GLY A 92 12.54 12.70 -28.86
C GLY A 92 12.00 11.27 -28.93
N THR A 93 12.69 10.27 -28.34
CA THR A 93 12.18 8.91 -28.23
C THR A 93 10.91 8.89 -27.38
N GLU A 94 9.87 8.23 -27.85
CA GLU A 94 8.67 7.97 -27.06
C GLU A 94 8.87 6.71 -26.21
N VAL A 95 8.79 6.86 -24.89
CA VAL A 95 8.92 5.75 -23.95
C VAL A 95 7.53 5.33 -23.47
N ASN A 96 7.33 4.03 -23.34
CA ASN A 96 6.13 3.42 -22.77
C ASN A 96 6.54 2.54 -21.60
N LEU A 97 6.03 2.88 -20.41
CA LEU A 97 6.32 2.19 -19.17
C LEU A 97 5.05 1.65 -18.56
N THR A 98 5.13 0.43 -18.04
CA THR A 98 4.05 -0.18 -17.27
C THR A 98 4.56 -0.50 -15.88
N CYS A 99 3.86 -0.02 -14.85
CA CYS A 99 4.15 -0.38 -13.47
C CYS A 99 3.04 -1.27 -12.94
N ILE A 100 3.41 -2.34 -12.23
CA ILE A 100 2.52 -3.36 -11.68
C ILE A 100 2.79 -3.49 -10.19
N ALA A 101 1.76 -3.34 -9.36
CA ALA A 101 1.83 -3.64 -7.94
C ALA A 101 1.59 -5.14 -7.72
N VAL A 102 2.52 -5.80 -7.05
CA VAL A 102 2.44 -7.24 -6.77
C VAL A 102 1.95 -7.46 -5.35
N GLY A 103 0.90 -8.28 -5.21
CA GLY A 103 0.28 -8.58 -3.92
C GLY A 103 -0.56 -7.42 -3.37
N GLY A 104 -0.63 -7.34 -2.04
CA GLY A 104 -1.44 -6.34 -1.35
C GLY A 104 -2.93 -6.68 -1.29
N ARG A 105 -3.61 -6.09 -0.31
CA ARG A 105 -5.05 -6.22 -0.08
C ARG A 105 -5.56 -4.98 0.67
N PRO A 106 -6.52 -4.21 0.14
CA PRO A 106 -7.12 -4.32 -1.20
C PRO A 106 -6.12 -4.02 -2.31
N THR A 107 -6.55 -4.20 -3.57
CA THR A 107 -5.78 -3.82 -4.75
C THR A 107 -5.36 -2.35 -4.65
N ALA A 108 -4.06 -2.08 -4.72
CA ALA A 108 -3.53 -0.74 -4.60
C ALA A 108 -3.79 0.10 -5.86
N ARG A 109 -3.92 1.42 -5.69
CA ARG A 109 -3.92 2.37 -6.79
C ARG A 109 -2.49 2.66 -7.20
N VAL A 110 -2.14 2.36 -8.44
CA VAL A 110 -0.81 2.60 -9.02
C VAL A 110 -0.83 3.90 -9.80
N SER A 111 0.24 4.69 -9.71
CA SER A 111 0.36 6.00 -10.32
C SER A 111 1.79 6.28 -10.79
N TRP A 112 1.88 7.03 -11.89
CA TRP A 112 3.13 7.51 -12.47
C TRP A 112 3.29 9.00 -12.23
N TRP A 113 4.48 9.40 -11.79
CA TRP A 113 4.82 10.77 -11.47
C TRP A 113 6.12 11.19 -12.13
N LYS A 114 6.19 12.42 -12.63
CA LYS A 114 7.42 13.03 -13.14
C LYS A 114 7.46 14.48 -12.69
N ALA A 115 8.52 14.90 -12.01
CA ALA A 115 8.63 16.25 -11.45
C ALA A 115 7.39 16.69 -10.63
N HIS A 116 6.82 15.79 -9.83
CA HIS A 116 5.59 15.98 -9.03
C HIS A 116 4.29 16.10 -9.83
N ALA A 117 4.33 16.00 -11.16
CA ALA A 117 3.14 15.93 -11.99
C ALA A 117 2.66 14.47 -12.13
N LEU A 118 1.38 14.24 -11.87
CA LEU A 118 0.72 12.96 -12.12
C LEU A 118 0.58 12.77 -13.64
N LEU A 119 1.14 11.68 -14.16
CA LEU A 119 1.07 11.35 -15.59
C LEU A 119 -0.05 10.36 -15.90
N ALA A 120 -0.20 9.33 -15.07
CA ALA A 120 -1.21 8.28 -15.23
C ALA A 120 -1.51 7.61 -13.89
N ASN A 121 -2.72 7.07 -13.72
CA ASN A 121 -3.05 6.18 -12.61
C ASN A 121 -4.09 5.13 -13.02
N SER A 122 -4.10 4.01 -12.31
CA SER A 122 -5.07 2.93 -12.48
C SER A 122 -4.96 1.94 -11.31
N GLU A 123 -5.91 1.02 -11.17
CA GLU A 123 -5.89 -0.03 -10.15
C GLU A 123 -4.94 -1.16 -10.54
N ALA A 124 -4.13 -1.64 -9.59
CA ALA A 124 -3.13 -2.71 -9.72
C ALA A 124 -1.98 -2.48 -10.72
N ARG A 125 -2.23 -1.76 -11.81
CA ARG A 125 -1.31 -1.52 -12.92
C ARG A 125 -1.59 -0.16 -13.52
N ALA A 126 -0.54 0.63 -13.79
CA ALA A 126 -0.64 1.86 -14.55
C ALA A 126 0.38 1.89 -15.70
N THR A 127 -0.04 2.36 -16.86
CA THR A 127 0.80 2.52 -18.03
C THR A 127 0.89 4.00 -18.39
N VAL A 128 2.08 4.48 -18.74
CA VAL A 128 2.34 5.85 -19.15
C VAL A 128 3.17 5.87 -20.41
N SER A 129 2.85 6.80 -21.30
CA SER A 129 3.65 7.09 -22.49
C SER A 129 4.01 8.57 -22.49
N PHE A 130 5.28 8.89 -22.72
CA PHE A 130 5.74 10.26 -22.85
C PHE A 130 6.96 10.35 -23.76
N ARG A 131 7.17 11.52 -24.36
CA ARG A 131 8.32 11.79 -25.22
C ARG A 131 9.47 12.35 -24.40
N LEU A 132 10.65 11.76 -24.52
CA LEU A 132 11.85 12.21 -23.83
C LEU A 132 12.34 13.54 -24.38
N GLN A 133 12.74 14.44 -23.47
CA GLN A 133 13.36 15.72 -23.76
C GLN A 133 14.77 15.73 -23.17
N ARG A 134 15.66 16.59 -23.71
CA ARG A 134 17.00 16.79 -23.14
C ARG A 134 16.97 17.19 -21.66
N SER A 135 15.97 17.95 -21.24
CA SER A 135 15.77 18.37 -19.85
C SER A 135 15.47 17.21 -18.89
N ASP A 136 15.13 16.03 -19.41
CA ASP A 136 14.80 14.86 -18.60
C ASP A 136 16.05 14.07 -18.15
N PHE A 137 17.22 14.36 -18.73
CA PHE A 137 18.46 13.66 -18.37
C PHE A 137 18.77 13.80 -16.88
N GLY A 138 18.96 12.66 -16.20
CA GLY A 138 19.24 12.62 -14.76
C GLY A 138 18.04 12.95 -13.87
N THR A 139 16.84 13.12 -14.44
CA THR A 139 15.59 13.21 -13.69
C THR A 139 14.98 11.83 -13.48
N ASP A 140 14.13 11.70 -12.47
CA ASP A 140 13.43 10.45 -12.18
C ASP A 140 11.97 10.51 -12.63
N VAL A 141 11.49 9.38 -13.14
CA VAL A 141 10.08 9.04 -13.19
C VAL A 141 9.78 8.07 -12.06
N THR A 142 8.76 8.35 -11.26
CA THR A 142 8.40 7.56 -10.08
C THR A 142 7.12 6.80 -10.33
N CYS A 143 7.16 5.48 -10.15
CA CYS A 143 5.93 4.71 -9.94
C CYS A 143 5.62 4.65 -8.45
N GLN A 144 4.35 4.83 -8.09
CA GLN A 144 3.88 4.78 -6.72
C GLN A 144 2.58 3.97 -6.61
N ALA A 145 2.51 3.05 -5.65
CA ALA A 145 1.31 2.30 -5.30
C ALA A 145 0.82 2.66 -3.89
N VAL A 146 -0.45 3.05 -3.81
CA VAL A 146 -1.13 3.47 -2.58
C VAL A 146 -2.27 2.50 -2.29
N THR A 147 -2.19 1.77 -1.17
CA THR A 147 -3.32 0.97 -0.66
C THR A 147 -4.28 1.80 0.18
N ASP A 148 -3.75 2.70 1.01
CA ASP A 148 -4.52 3.63 1.84
C ASP A 148 -3.72 4.92 2.08
N PRO A 149 -4.34 6.11 2.10
CA PRO A 149 -3.63 7.39 2.28
C PRO A 149 -2.86 7.52 3.61
N LEU A 150 -3.19 6.73 4.63
CA LEU A 150 -2.52 6.75 5.94
C LEU A 150 -1.31 5.80 6.01
N ILE A 151 -1.13 4.94 5.00
CA ILE A 151 -0.01 4.00 4.91
C ILE A 151 1.02 4.57 3.94
N ALA A 152 2.30 4.49 4.33
CA ALA A 152 3.38 4.90 3.45
C ALA A 152 3.30 4.14 2.10
N PRO A 153 3.31 4.85 0.97
CA PRO A 153 3.19 4.20 -0.33
C PRO A 153 4.46 3.44 -0.69
N VAL A 154 4.29 2.38 -1.48
CA VAL A 154 5.42 1.68 -2.10
C VAL A 154 5.78 2.44 -3.38
N SER A 155 7.05 2.78 -3.57
CA SER A 155 7.49 3.57 -4.72
C SER A 155 8.79 3.05 -5.31
N GLU A 156 8.89 3.12 -6.64
CA GLU A 156 10.09 2.83 -7.41
C GLU A 156 10.45 4.07 -8.24
N ASN A 157 11.70 4.50 -8.15
CA ASN A 157 12.23 5.61 -8.93
C ASN A 157 13.07 5.07 -10.07
N ILE A 158 12.86 5.62 -11.26
CA ILE A 158 13.59 5.25 -12.47
C ILE A 158 14.25 6.50 -13.03
N SER A 159 15.57 6.55 -13.00
CA SER A 159 16.37 7.62 -13.55
C SER A 159 16.42 7.54 -15.07
N ILE A 160 16.26 8.69 -15.72
CA ILE A 160 16.19 8.78 -17.18
C ILE A 160 17.59 9.06 -17.73
N ASP A 161 18.04 8.19 -18.64
CA ASP A 161 19.28 8.36 -19.40
C ASP A 161 18.97 8.71 -20.86
N VAL A 162 19.30 9.94 -21.25
CA VAL A 162 19.07 10.49 -22.58
C VAL A 162 20.40 10.78 -23.27
N ASN A 163 20.61 10.15 -24.42
CA ASN A 163 21.69 10.47 -25.34
C ASN A 163 21.50 11.88 -25.88
N CYS A 164 22.30 12.81 -25.36
CA CYS A 164 22.42 14.15 -25.93
C CYS A 164 23.31 14.08 -27.18
N LYS A 165 22.70 13.93 -28.36
CA LYS A 165 23.44 14.26 -29.60
C LYS A 165 23.83 15.74 -29.49
N TYR A 166 25.13 16.02 -29.68
CA TYR A 166 25.85 17.30 -29.52
C TYR A 166 26.47 17.60 -28.13
N LEU A 167 27.57 16.91 -27.84
CA LEU A 167 28.79 17.50 -27.26
C LEU A 167 29.99 17.28 -28.21
N HIS A 168 29.86 17.76 -29.44
CA HIS A 168 31.03 18.20 -30.20
C HIS A 168 30.75 19.63 -30.66
N ARG A 169 31.24 20.60 -29.90
CA ARG A 169 31.46 21.95 -30.40
C ARG A 169 32.71 22.55 -29.74
N PHE A 170 33.76 22.53 -30.56
CA PHE A 170 35.04 23.26 -30.55
C PHE A 170 36.06 22.92 -29.47
#